data_AF-A0A1Q6M547-F1
#
_entry.id   AF-A0A1Q6M547-F1
#
_cell.length_a   1.000
_cell.length_b   1.000
_cell.length_c   1.000
_cell.angle_alpha   90.00
_cell.angle_beta   90.00
_cell.angle_gamma   90.00
#
_symmetry.space_group_name_H-M   'P 1'
#
loop_
_entity.id
_entity.type
_entity.pdbx_description
1 polymer ?
#
loop_
_entity_poly.entity_id
_entity_poly.type
_entity_poly.pdbx_seq_one_letter_code
_entity_poly.pdbx_strand_id
1 'polypeptide(L)'
;MLKLELKRIFSKKINVFAIGLALILAVIFSGFAVTSNRYVDENGNASTGIMATRKLTDNRRAWKGTLTEDKLGKVIEQNKNAMTQSSEENAIYGTTLQPIDDIRGFIISVLTPDAEYDESVLNQITEENVQEFYDTYHKNMEKMAEEYGKTSVQKKYLEKKYNEIKLPVEYESYSSWDTMIMYVETYSIILAIIVGFICAVKTKILAGIATTVMIYCMGIILLSVICFGIMGASGMDTPYQMYQAYSIYIMSYGQYYLLTVVCGFIASMLAA
;
A
#
# COMPACT_ATOMS: atom_id res chain seq x y z
N MET A 1 -0.52 -18.88 38.11
CA MET A 1 0.28 -17.66 38.35
C MET A 1 -0.01 -16.57 37.30
N LEU A 2 0.07 -16.85 35.99
CA LEU A 2 -0.25 -15.89 34.91
C LEU A 2 -1.63 -15.22 35.04
N LYS A 3 -2.69 -15.99 35.33
CA LYS A 3 -4.06 -15.48 35.54
C LYS A 3 -4.14 -14.37 36.61
N LEU A 4 -3.35 -14.47 37.68
CA LEU A 4 -3.33 -13.46 38.75
C LEU A 4 -2.63 -12.17 38.32
N GLU A 5 -1.52 -12.30 37.57
CA GLU A 5 -0.81 -11.15 37.01
C GLU A 5 -1.67 -10.43 35.96
N LEU A 6 -2.30 -11.17 35.05
CA LEU A 6 -3.26 -10.59 34.10
C LEU A 6 -4.41 -9.91 34.84
N LYS A 7 -5.03 -10.58 35.82
CA LYS A 7 -6.08 -9.95 36.63
C LYS A 7 -5.58 -8.64 37.27
N ARG A 8 -4.34 -8.60 37.77
CA ARG A 8 -3.75 -7.39 38.34
C ARG A 8 -3.59 -6.26 37.32
N ILE A 9 -3.15 -6.57 36.09
CA ILE A 9 -3.03 -5.60 34.99
C ILE A 9 -4.40 -5.05 34.61
N PHE A 10 -5.37 -5.92 34.34
CA PHE A 10 -6.71 -5.54 33.86
C PHE A 10 -7.62 -4.97 34.97
N SER A 11 -7.28 -5.15 36.25
CA SER A 11 -8.05 -4.55 37.36
C SER A 11 -7.69 -3.08 37.61
N LYS A 12 -6.60 -2.57 37.05
CA LYS A 12 -6.22 -1.17 37.21
C LYS A 12 -7.07 -0.30 36.27
N LYS A 13 -7.83 0.65 36.85
CA LYS A 13 -8.68 1.58 36.09
C LYS A 13 -7.92 2.29 34.97
N ILE A 14 -6.66 2.68 35.20
CA ILE A 14 -5.85 3.36 34.19
C ILE A 14 -5.47 2.45 33.00
N ASN A 15 -5.25 1.16 33.24
CA ASN A 15 -4.96 0.19 32.18
C ASN A 15 -6.22 -0.10 31.36
N VAL A 16 -7.37 -0.23 32.03
CA VAL A 16 -8.66 -0.37 31.34
C VAL A 16 -8.96 0.86 30.48
N PHE A 17 -8.69 2.07 30.99
CA PHE A 17 -8.80 3.30 30.22
C PHE A 17 -7.88 3.31 29.00
N ALA A 18 -6.60 2.91 29.16
CA ALA A 18 -5.64 2.84 28.07
C ALA A 18 -6.05 1.83 26.98
N ILE A 19 -6.59 0.67 27.36
CA ILE A 19 -7.14 -0.31 26.41
C ILE A 19 -8.38 0.24 25.70
N GLY A 20 -9.29 0.88 26.44
CA GLY A 20 -10.46 1.53 25.88
C GLY A 20 -10.07 2.61 24.86
N LEU A 21 -9.06 3.42 25.19
CA LEU A 21 -8.49 4.42 24.29
C LEU A 21 -7.90 3.77 23.02
N ALA A 22 -7.16 2.67 23.14
CA ALA A 22 -6.62 1.95 21.98
C ALA A 22 -7.73 1.52 21.00
N LEU A 23 -8.84 0.98 21.52
CA LEU A 23 -9.98 0.54 20.70
C LEU A 23 -10.73 1.73 20.08
N ILE A 24 -10.93 2.82 20.81
CA ILE A 24 -11.53 4.05 20.27
C ILE A 24 -10.66 4.60 19.14
N LEU A 25 -9.34 4.64 19.34
CA LEU A 25 -8.40 5.09 18.31
C LEU A 25 -8.43 4.17 17.07
N ALA A 26 -8.55 2.85 17.22
CA ALA A 26 -8.75 1.97 16.06
C ALA A 26 -9.98 2.39 15.23
N VAL A 27 -11.11 2.70 15.88
CA VAL A 27 -12.32 3.14 15.18
C VAL A 27 -12.13 4.51 14.51
N ILE A 28 -11.48 5.46 15.18
CA ILE A 28 -11.19 6.79 14.62
C ILE A 28 -10.27 6.67 13.40
N PHE A 29 -9.17 5.93 13.53
CA PHE A 29 -8.22 5.70 12.43
C PHE A 29 -8.88 4.94 11.28
N SER A 30 -9.79 4.01 11.57
CA SER A 30 -10.61 3.37 10.54
C SER A 30 -11.45 4.39 9.80
N GLY A 31 -12.09 5.33 10.50
CA GLY A 31 -12.89 6.41 9.91
C GLY A 31 -12.06 7.30 8.97
N PHE A 32 -10.85 7.66 9.38
CA PHE A 32 -9.93 8.42 8.52
C PHE A 32 -9.48 7.60 7.30
N ALA A 33 -9.11 6.33 7.48
CA ALA A 33 -8.70 5.45 6.39
C ALA A 33 -9.80 5.28 5.33
N VAL A 34 -11.04 5.00 5.75
CA VAL A 34 -12.12 4.75 4.78
C VAL A 34 -12.60 6.01 4.07
N THR A 35 -12.21 7.20 4.54
CA THR A 35 -12.60 8.49 3.93
C THR A 35 -11.45 9.21 3.24
N SER A 36 -10.22 8.66 3.27
CA SER A 36 -9.04 9.36 2.75
C SER A 36 -8.93 9.34 1.23
N ASN A 37 -9.47 8.31 0.58
CA ASN A 37 -9.42 8.23 -0.88
C ASN A 37 -10.38 9.21 -1.53
N ARG A 38 -9.91 9.83 -2.61
CA ARG A 38 -10.68 10.76 -3.45
C ARG A 38 -11.13 10.05 -4.72
N TYR A 39 -12.41 10.16 -5.04
CA TYR A 39 -13.00 9.68 -6.29
C TYR A 39 -13.58 10.85 -7.06
N VAL A 40 -13.26 10.95 -8.35
CA VAL A 40 -13.85 11.90 -9.29
C VAL A 40 -14.88 11.17 -10.16
N ASP A 41 -16.09 11.72 -10.22
CA ASP A 41 -17.18 11.17 -11.02
C ASP A 41 -17.14 11.64 -12.50
N GLU A 42 -18.10 11.15 -13.29
CA GLU A 42 -18.23 11.47 -14.72
C GLU A 42 -18.48 12.95 -15.03
N ASN A 43 -18.97 13.71 -14.04
CA ASN A 43 -19.21 15.14 -14.16
C ASN A 43 -18.01 15.97 -13.66
N GLY A 44 -16.90 15.33 -13.29
CA GLY A 44 -15.73 15.98 -12.72
C GLY A 44 -15.87 16.36 -11.25
N ASN A 45 -16.93 15.91 -10.55
CA ASN A 45 -17.08 16.21 -9.14
C ASN A 45 -16.19 15.30 -8.31
N ALA A 46 -15.27 15.91 -7.56
CA ALA A 46 -14.46 15.21 -6.58
C ALA A 46 -15.26 14.95 -5.30
N SER A 47 -15.20 13.72 -4.81
CA SER A 47 -15.79 13.31 -3.54
C SER A 47 -14.79 12.50 -2.72
N THR A 48 -14.78 12.76 -1.41
CA THR A 48 -14.17 11.88 -0.42
C THR A 48 -15.29 11.26 0.40
N GLY A 49 -15.09 10.03 0.88
CA GLY A 49 -16.08 9.35 1.69
C GLY A 49 -15.94 7.83 1.70
N ILE A 50 -16.75 7.21 2.55
CA ILE A 50 -16.73 5.76 2.87
C ILE A 50 -16.80 4.87 1.61
N MET A 51 -17.45 5.36 0.54
CA MET A 51 -17.61 4.63 -0.72
C MET A 51 -16.58 4.99 -1.80
N ALA A 52 -15.74 6.00 -1.60
CA ALA A 52 -14.81 6.49 -2.61
C ALA A 52 -13.83 5.40 -3.07
N THR A 53 -13.25 4.65 -2.13
CA THR A 53 -12.33 3.54 -2.45
C THR A 53 -13.03 2.46 -3.28
N ARG A 54 -14.27 2.07 -2.95
CA ARG A 54 -15.02 1.10 -3.75
C ARG A 54 -15.30 1.60 -5.17
N LYS A 55 -15.70 2.86 -5.30
CA LYS A 55 -15.92 3.50 -6.61
C LYS A 55 -14.63 3.55 -7.43
N LEU A 56 -13.48 3.85 -6.82
CA LEU A 56 -12.18 3.78 -7.48
C LEU A 56 -11.84 2.36 -7.94
N THR A 57 -12.04 1.37 -7.07
CA THR A 57 -11.82 -0.03 -7.43
C THR A 57 -12.72 -0.48 -8.59
N ASP A 58 -14.00 -0.11 -8.56
CA ASP A 58 -14.94 -0.41 -9.64
C ASP A 58 -14.54 0.30 -10.95
N ASN A 59 -14.11 1.57 -10.87
CA ASN A 59 -13.63 2.37 -12.00
C ASN A 59 -12.38 1.77 -12.66
N ARG A 60 -11.49 1.17 -11.87
CA ARG A 60 -10.23 0.56 -12.36
C ARG A 60 -10.37 -0.92 -12.72
N ARG A 61 -11.50 -1.56 -12.40
CA ARG A 61 -11.71 -3.01 -12.55
C ARG A 61 -11.50 -3.50 -13.98
N ALA A 62 -11.81 -2.69 -14.98
CA ALA A 62 -11.64 -3.05 -16.40
C ALA A 62 -10.20 -3.40 -16.78
N TRP A 63 -9.22 -2.89 -16.02
CA TRP A 63 -7.80 -3.08 -16.29
C TRP A 63 -7.17 -4.27 -15.56
N LYS A 64 -7.94 -4.99 -14.74
CA LYS A 64 -7.47 -6.14 -13.97
C LYS A 64 -6.79 -7.21 -14.84
N GLY A 65 -5.78 -7.88 -14.26
CA GLY A 65 -5.05 -9.01 -14.81
C GLY A 65 -3.67 -8.62 -15.33
N THR A 66 -3.06 -9.53 -16.07
CA THR A 66 -1.72 -9.38 -16.66
C THR A 66 -1.63 -8.12 -17.51
N LEU A 67 -0.66 -7.25 -17.24
CA LEU A 67 -0.41 -6.02 -17.99
C LEU A 67 0.48 -6.30 -19.20
N THR A 68 -0.04 -6.97 -20.22
CA THR A 68 0.68 -7.19 -21.49
C THR A 68 0.94 -5.87 -22.22
N GLU A 69 1.88 -5.89 -23.17
CA GLU A 69 2.22 -4.77 -24.04
C GLU A 69 0.98 -4.25 -24.80
N ASP A 70 0.06 -5.13 -25.23
CA ASP A 70 -1.24 -4.74 -25.81
C ASP A 70 -2.10 -3.92 -24.82
N LYS A 71 -2.16 -4.32 -23.54
CA LYS A 71 -2.90 -3.54 -22.53
C LYS A 71 -2.20 -2.21 -22.25
N LEU A 72 -0.87 -2.19 -22.16
CA LEU A 72 -0.10 -0.97 -21.98
C LEU A 72 -0.32 -0.01 -23.17
N GLY A 73 -0.36 -0.53 -24.39
CA GLY A 73 -0.69 0.21 -25.60
C GLY A 73 -2.06 0.89 -25.52
N LYS A 74 -3.08 0.17 -25.05
CA LYS A 74 -4.43 0.73 -24.83
C LYS A 74 -4.44 1.82 -23.75
N VAL A 75 -3.66 1.65 -22.67
CA VAL A 75 -3.51 2.70 -21.63
C VAL A 75 -2.89 3.96 -22.22
N ILE A 76 -1.83 3.82 -23.02
CA ILE A 76 -1.16 4.95 -23.69
C ILE A 76 -2.11 5.64 -24.68
N GLU A 77 -2.83 4.87 -25.50
CA GLU A 77 -3.81 5.41 -26.44
C GLU A 77 -4.89 6.21 -25.72
N GLN A 78 -5.44 5.64 -24.63
CA GLN A 78 -6.42 6.33 -23.79
C GLN A 78 -5.86 7.62 -23.17
N ASN A 79 -4.61 7.62 -22.70
CA ASN A 79 -3.93 8.81 -22.20
C ASN A 79 -3.80 9.88 -23.29
N LYS A 80 -3.28 9.53 -24.47
CA LYS A 80 -3.09 10.47 -25.58
C LYS A 80 -4.41 11.07 -26.05
N ASN A 81 -5.45 10.23 -26.16
CA ASN A 81 -6.79 10.69 -26.52
C ASN A 81 -7.34 11.70 -25.49
N ALA A 82 -7.14 11.45 -24.19
CA ALA A 82 -7.53 12.38 -23.12
C ALA A 82 -6.86 13.76 -23.27
N MET A 83 -5.57 13.80 -23.65
CA MET A 83 -4.82 15.06 -23.82
C MET A 83 -5.29 15.90 -25.02
N THR A 84 -6.00 15.30 -25.97
CA THR A 84 -6.55 16.01 -27.16
C THR A 84 -7.97 16.52 -26.96
N GLN A 85 -8.66 16.11 -25.88
CA GLN A 85 -10.03 16.49 -25.61
C GLN A 85 -10.11 17.90 -25.01
N SER A 86 -10.96 18.75 -25.59
CA SER A 86 -11.16 20.14 -25.15
C SER A 86 -12.20 20.29 -24.01
N SER A 87 -12.54 19.21 -23.33
CA SER A 87 -13.57 19.20 -22.26
C SER A 87 -12.99 19.59 -20.90
N GLU A 88 -13.85 19.74 -19.90
CA GLU A 88 -13.46 20.13 -18.55
C GLU A 88 -12.47 19.12 -17.95
N GLU A 89 -11.31 19.61 -17.50
CA GLU A 89 -10.15 18.80 -17.09
C GLU A 89 -10.49 17.72 -16.05
N ASN A 90 -11.34 18.05 -15.08
CA ASN A 90 -11.77 17.12 -14.04
C ASN A 90 -12.70 16.02 -14.55
N ALA A 91 -13.57 16.32 -15.53
CA ALA A 91 -14.45 15.31 -16.13
C ALA A 91 -13.63 14.31 -16.95
N ILE A 92 -12.67 14.81 -17.76
CA ILE A 92 -11.71 13.97 -18.47
C ILE A 92 -10.94 13.07 -17.48
N TYR A 93 -10.50 13.63 -16.35
CA TYR A 93 -9.84 12.83 -15.33
C TYR A 93 -10.74 11.71 -14.81
N GLY A 94 -11.95 12.03 -14.34
CA GLY A 94 -12.88 11.05 -13.75
C GLY A 94 -13.27 9.91 -14.69
N THR A 95 -13.46 10.20 -15.98
CA THR A 95 -13.88 9.20 -16.97
C THR A 95 -12.73 8.48 -17.66
N THR A 96 -11.62 9.17 -17.93
CA THR A 96 -10.61 8.71 -18.88
C THR A 96 -9.25 8.47 -18.23
N LEU A 97 -8.81 9.28 -17.26
CA LEU A 97 -7.48 9.10 -16.67
C LEU A 97 -7.49 8.29 -15.36
N GLN A 98 -8.47 8.53 -14.49
CA GLN A 98 -8.63 7.84 -13.21
C GLN A 98 -8.70 6.29 -13.32
N PRO A 99 -9.34 5.70 -14.36
CA PRO A 99 -9.36 4.24 -14.54
C PRO A 99 -7.99 3.61 -14.78
N ILE A 100 -7.06 4.38 -15.36
CA ILE A 100 -5.73 3.91 -15.78
C ILE A 100 -4.60 4.45 -14.90
N ASP A 101 -4.92 5.23 -13.86
CA ASP A 101 -3.95 6.07 -13.15
C ASP A 101 -2.82 5.26 -12.48
N ASP A 102 -3.15 4.12 -11.87
CA ASP A 102 -2.14 3.22 -11.27
C ASP A 102 -1.16 2.68 -12.33
N ILE A 103 -1.67 2.38 -13.54
CA ILE A 103 -0.88 1.83 -14.64
C ILE A 103 -0.08 2.95 -15.32
N ARG A 104 -0.63 4.16 -15.44
CA ARG A 104 0.09 5.37 -15.88
C ARG A 104 1.31 5.60 -15.00
N GLY A 105 1.12 5.59 -13.68
CA GLY A 105 2.20 5.74 -12.71
C GLY A 105 3.28 4.67 -12.86
N PHE A 106 2.90 3.41 -13.06
CA PHE A 106 3.83 2.33 -13.34
C PHE A 106 4.63 2.54 -14.63
N ILE A 107 3.96 2.87 -15.74
CA ILE A 107 4.62 3.13 -17.04
C ILE A 107 5.61 4.29 -16.91
N ILE A 108 5.21 5.41 -16.29
CA ILE A 108 6.10 6.56 -16.08
C ILE A 108 7.31 6.12 -15.28
N SER A 109 7.10 5.45 -14.13
CA SER A 109 8.20 4.98 -13.27
C SER A 109 9.20 4.08 -14.00
N VAL A 110 8.73 3.25 -14.94
CA VAL A 110 9.60 2.40 -15.75
C VAL A 110 10.38 3.23 -16.77
N LEU A 111 9.73 4.18 -17.46
CA LEU A 111 10.35 4.93 -18.55
C LEU A 111 11.21 6.11 -18.08
N THR A 112 11.03 6.56 -16.84
CA THR A 112 11.82 7.64 -16.23
C THR A 112 12.61 7.13 -15.01
N PRO A 113 13.54 6.17 -15.19
CA PRO A 113 14.25 5.54 -14.07
C PRO A 113 15.10 6.52 -13.24
N ASP A 114 15.63 7.56 -13.87
CA ASP A 114 16.61 8.48 -13.27
C ASP A 114 16.08 9.89 -13.04
N ALA A 115 14.89 10.18 -13.56
CA ALA A 115 14.31 11.51 -13.54
C ALA A 115 13.23 11.63 -12.48
N GLU A 116 12.96 12.86 -12.06
CA GLU A 116 11.72 13.16 -11.36
C GLU A 116 10.53 12.76 -12.23
N TYR A 117 9.42 12.40 -11.60
CA TYR A 117 8.20 11.93 -12.26
C TYR A 117 7.78 12.88 -13.39
N ASP A 118 7.81 12.40 -14.63
CA ASP A 118 7.52 13.18 -15.84
C ASP A 118 6.38 12.53 -16.64
N GLU A 119 5.19 13.13 -16.58
CA GLU A 119 4.01 12.62 -17.30
C GLU A 119 4.10 12.80 -18.81
N SER A 120 4.97 13.69 -19.31
CA SER A 120 5.08 13.99 -20.73
C SER A 120 5.56 12.78 -21.54
N VAL A 121 6.25 11.83 -20.88
CA VAL A 121 6.71 10.57 -21.48
C VAL A 121 5.57 9.76 -22.09
N LEU A 122 4.38 9.79 -21.48
CA LEU A 122 3.20 9.05 -21.97
C LEU A 122 2.69 9.60 -23.32
N ASN A 123 2.99 10.87 -23.63
CA ASN A 123 2.61 11.49 -24.90
C ASN A 123 3.66 11.24 -26.00
N GLN A 124 4.91 11.00 -25.62
CA GLN A 124 6.04 10.85 -26.54
C GLN A 124 6.33 9.39 -26.92
N ILE A 125 5.91 8.44 -26.08
CA ILE A 125 6.13 7.00 -26.29
C ILE A 125 5.58 6.52 -27.65
N THR A 126 6.37 5.74 -28.39
CA THR A 126 5.96 5.12 -29.67
C THR A 126 5.38 3.73 -29.47
N GLU A 127 4.77 3.14 -30.50
CA GLU A 127 4.32 1.75 -30.48
C GLU A 127 5.48 0.78 -30.24
N GLU A 128 6.65 1.04 -30.85
CA GLU A 128 7.88 0.27 -30.63
C GLU A 128 8.29 0.29 -29.16
N ASN A 129 8.27 1.47 -28.51
CA ASN A 129 8.58 1.56 -27.07
C ASN A 129 7.60 0.79 -26.19
N VAL A 130 6.33 0.65 -26.59
CA VAL A 130 5.34 -0.16 -25.88
C VAL A 130 5.63 -1.64 -26.04
N GLN A 131 5.99 -2.10 -27.25
CA GLN A 131 6.33 -3.50 -27.51
C GLN A 131 7.62 -3.92 -26.77
N GLU A 132 8.57 -2.99 -26.61
CA GLU A 132 9.82 -3.22 -25.88
C GLU A 132 9.73 -2.81 -24.40
N PHE A 133 8.52 -2.60 -23.85
CA PHE A 133 8.35 -2.03 -22.52
C PHE A 133 9.01 -2.88 -21.43
N TYR A 134 8.77 -4.20 -21.43
CA TYR A 134 9.35 -5.09 -20.41
C TYR A 134 10.84 -5.34 -20.61
N ASP A 135 11.33 -5.31 -21.84
CA ASP A 135 12.77 -5.36 -22.13
C ASP A 135 13.46 -4.09 -21.60
N THR A 136 12.83 -2.92 -21.82
CA THR A 136 13.28 -1.64 -21.26
C THR A 136 13.27 -1.69 -19.74
N TYR A 137 12.20 -2.23 -19.14
CA TYR A 137 12.11 -2.36 -17.69
C TYR A 137 13.21 -3.27 -17.13
N HIS A 138 13.47 -4.41 -17.77
CA HIS A 138 14.54 -5.33 -17.37
C HIS A 138 15.92 -4.67 -17.48
N LYS A 139 16.19 -3.98 -18.59
CA LYS A 139 17.43 -3.21 -18.78
C LYS A 139 17.60 -2.12 -17.72
N ASN A 140 16.52 -1.44 -17.35
CA ASN A 140 16.56 -0.45 -16.28
C ASN A 140 16.83 -1.11 -14.92
N MET A 141 16.31 -2.32 -14.65
CA MET A 141 16.68 -3.07 -13.44
C MET A 141 18.17 -3.44 -13.40
N GLU A 142 18.74 -3.87 -14.53
CA GLU A 142 20.18 -4.13 -14.64
C GLU A 142 20.96 -2.86 -14.29
N LYS A 143 20.59 -1.74 -14.91
CA LYS A 143 21.16 -0.42 -14.61
C LYS A 143 21.07 -0.08 -13.11
N MET A 144 19.92 -0.26 -12.48
CA MET A 144 19.75 -0.03 -11.04
C MET A 144 20.72 -0.90 -10.22
N ALA A 145 20.91 -2.17 -10.61
CA ALA A 145 21.87 -3.03 -9.93
C ALA A 145 23.32 -2.55 -10.09
N GLU A 146 23.67 -1.96 -11.25
CA GLU A 146 25.00 -1.37 -11.48
C GLU A 146 25.23 -0.11 -10.63
N GLU A 147 24.24 0.78 -10.58
CA GLU A 147 24.36 2.07 -9.89
C GLU A 147 24.32 1.93 -8.36
N TYR A 148 23.42 1.09 -7.84
CA TYR A 148 23.24 0.92 -6.40
C TYR A 148 24.11 -0.21 -5.81
N GLY A 149 24.62 -1.13 -6.65
CA GLY A 149 25.49 -2.23 -6.26
C GLY A 149 26.95 -1.83 -6.08
N LYS A 150 27.27 -1.12 -5.00
CA LYS A 150 28.63 -0.57 -4.73
C LYS A 150 29.76 -1.61 -4.63
N THR A 151 29.40 -2.89 -4.49
CA THR A 151 30.34 -4.02 -4.47
C THR A 151 29.83 -5.12 -5.40
N SER A 152 30.73 -6.00 -5.85
CA SER A 152 30.35 -7.15 -6.68
C SER A 152 29.32 -8.07 -6.01
N VAL A 153 29.33 -8.16 -4.67
CA VAL A 153 28.35 -8.92 -3.89
C VAL A 153 27.00 -8.23 -3.88
N GLN A 154 26.96 -6.91 -3.68
CA GLN A 154 25.72 -6.14 -3.69
C GLN A 154 25.09 -6.12 -5.08
N LYS A 155 25.88 -5.88 -6.14
CA LYS A 155 25.40 -5.94 -7.53
C LYS A 155 24.75 -7.29 -7.84
N LYS A 156 25.43 -8.40 -7.56
CA LYS A 156 24.88 -9.76 -7.76
C LYS A 156 23.62 -10.03 -6.95
N TYR A 157 23.52 -9.47 -5.73
CA TYR A 157 22.31 -9.59 -4.93
C TYR A 157 21.14 -8.83 -5.55
N LEU A 158 21.36 -7.60 -6.03
CA LEU A 158 20.34 -6.79 -6.70
C LEU A 158 19.89 -7.42 -8.02
N GLU A 159 20.83 -7.84 -8.87
CA GLU A 159 20.55 -8.59 -10.10
C GLU A 159 19.67 -9.82 -9.82
N LYS A 160 20.05 -10.61 -8.80
CA LYS A 160 19.26 -11.77 -8.37
C LYS A 160 17.84 -11.37 -7.97
N LYS A 161 17.69 -10.28 -7.20
CA LYS A 161 16.38 -9.80 -6.75
C LYS A 161 15.53 -9.31 -7.92
N TYR A 162 16.10 -8.56 -8.84
CA TYR A 162 15.37 -8.09 -10.02
C TYR A 162 14.93 -9.24 -10.93
N ASN A 163 15.76 -10.27 -11.10
CA ASN A 163 15.43 -11.48 -11.87
C ASN A 163 14.32 -12.34 -11.25
N GLU A 164 14.01 -12.16 -9.96
CA GLU A 164 12.91 -12.84 -9.27
C GLU A 164 11.56 -12.11 -9.51
N ILE A 165 11.55 -10.89 -10.07
CA ILE A 165 10.32 -10.15 -10.40
C ILE A 165 9.63 -10.83 -11.58
N LYS A 166 8.34 -11.17 -11.41
CA LYS A 166 7.54 -11.78 -12.47
C LYS A 166 7.03 -10.72 -13.42
N LEU A 167 7.34 -10.88 -14.71
CA LEU A 167 6.90 -10.03 -15.81
C LEU A 167 6.10 -10.89 -16.83
N PRO A 168 5.08 -10.34 -17.49
CA PRO A 168 4.41 -9.07 -17.21
C PRO A 168 3.80 -9.02 -15.80
N VAL A 169 3.63 -7.83 -15.24
CA VAL A 169 3.07 -7.69 -13.88
C VAL A 169 1.56 -7.94 -13.88
N GLU A 170 1.06 -8.55 -12.81
CA GLU A 170 -0.38 -8.71 -12.57
C GLU A 170 -0.96 -7.48 -11.88
N TYR A 171 -2.02 -6.90 -12.43
CA TYR A 171 -2.65 -5.72 -11.85
C TYR A 171 -4.05 -6.00 -11.32
N GLU A 172 -4.31 -5.45 -10.14
CA GLU A 172 -5.65 -5.15 -9.64
C GLU A 172 -5.54 -3.90 -8.75
N SER A 173 -6.59 -3.08 -8.72
CA SER A 173 -6.63 -1.85 -7.92
C SER A 173 -6.29 -2.14 -6.46
N TYR A 174 -5.22 -1.50 -5.98
CA TYR A 174 -4.62 -1.72 -4.66
C TYR A 174 -4.84 -0.54 -3.69
N SER A 175 -5.69 0.43 -4.04
CA SER A 175 -5.91 1.67 -3.27
C SER A 175 -6.28 1.40 -1.81
N SER A 176 -7.07 0.35 -1.56
CA SER A 176 -7.43 -0.08 -0.19
C SER A 176 -6.22 -0.51 0.63
N TRP A 177 -5.27 -1.20 0.01
CA TRP A 177 -4.06 -1.69 0.68
C TRP A 177 -3.06 -0.58 0.93
N ASP A 178 -2.82 0.28 -0.05
CA ASP A 178 -1.94 1.44 0.09
C ASP A 178 -2.39 2.34 1.25
N THR A 179 -3.69 2.64 1.29
CA THR A 179 -4.30 3.33 2.43
C THR A 179 -4.09 2.55 3.73
N MET A 180 -4.43 1.25 3.75
CA MET A 180 -4.36 0.46 4.97
C MET A 180 -2.94 0.37 5.55
N ILE A 181 -1.92 0.29 4.70
CA ILE A 181 -0.50 0.25 5.13
C ILE A 181 -0.13 1.53 5.88
N MET A 182 -0.51 2.71 5.36
CA MET A 182 -0.24 3.99 6.02
C MET A 182 -0.89 4.08 7.42
N TYR A 183 -2.16 3.67 7.54
CA TYR A 183 -2.89 3.75 8.79
C TYR A 183 -2.48 2.68 9.79
N VAL A 184 -2.14 1.46 9.34
CA VAL A 184 -1.68 0.40 10.24
C VAL A 184 -0.28 0.67 10.79
N GLU A 185 0.59 1.32 10.02
CA GLU A 185 1.91 1.76 10.48
C GLU A 185 1.76 2.76 11.63
N THR A 186 1.00 3.84 11.41
CA THR A 186 0.78 4.88 12.42
C THR A 186 0.10 4.31 13.67
N TYR A 187 -0.93 3.49 13.49
CA TYR A 187 -1.65 2.89 14.61
C TYR A 187 -0.78 1.88 15.38
N SER A 188 0.11 1.14 14.71
CA SER A 188 1.05 0.24 15.37
C SER A 188 2.01 0.97 16.31
N ILE A 189 2.48 2.17 15.94
CA ILE A 189 3.32 3.01 16.81
C ILE A 189 2.54 3.41 18.07
N ILE A 190 1.29 3.83 17.92
CA ILE A 190 0.41 4.19 19.04
C ILE A 190 0.21 2.99 19.98
N LEU A 191 -0.04 1.81 19.42
CA LEU A 191 -0.18 0.58 20.19
C LEU A 191 1.09 0.24 20.98
N ALA A 192 2.28 0.40 20.39
CA ALA A 192 3.54 0.16 21.08
C ALA A 192 3.71 1.09 22.31
N ILE A 193 3.32 2.37 22.17
CA ILE A 193 3.35 3.35 23.28
C ILE A 193 2.38 2.94 24.40
N ILE A 194 1.14 2.56 24.04
CA ILE A 194 0.12 2.15 25.00
C ILE A 194 0.56 0.88 25.75
N VAL A 195 1.09 -0.10 25.02
CA VAL A 195 1.61 -1.34 25.59
C VAL A 195 2.76 -1.07 26.56
N GLY A 196 3.72 -0.25 26.17
CA GLY A 196 4.84 0.11 27.03
C GLY A 196 4.38 0.80 28.32
N PHE A 197 3.39 1.69 28.24
CA PHE A 197 2.79 2.30 29.41
C PHE A 197 2.12 1.28 30.36
N ILE A 198 1.39 0.31 29.81
CA ILE A 198 0.70 -0.72 30.60
C ILE A 198 1.69 -1.69 31.27
N CYS A 199 2.75 -2.06 30.55
CA CYS A 199 3.68 -3.12 30.97
C CYS A 199 4.84 -2.63 31.83
N ALA A 200 5.21 -1.33 31.76
CA ALA A 200 6.29 -0.71 32.54
C ALA A 200 6.19 -0.89 34.07
N VAL A 201 5.04 -1.32 34.61
CA VAL A 201 4.81 -1.47 36.05
C VAL A 201 5.11 -2.88 36.56
N LYS A 202 6.39 -3.21 36.81
CA LYS A 202 6.83 -4.47 37.48
C LYS A 202 6.10 -5.73 36.97
N THR A 203 5.77 -5.76 35.69
CA THR A 203 5.02 -6.87 35.11
C THR A 203 5.99 -8.01 34.87
N LYS A 204 5.61 -9.23 35.23
CA LYS A 204 6.41 -10.40 34.83
C LYS A 204 6.41 -10.49 33.30
N ILE A 205 7.57 -10.77 32.72
CA ILE A 205 7.78 -10.85 31.25
C ILE A 205 6.64 -11.61 30.56
N LEU A 206 6.27 -12.79 31.05
CA LEU A 206 5.20 -13.60 30.45
C LEU A 206 3.81 -12.92 30.46
N ALA A 207 3.49 -12.15 31.50
CA ALA A 207 2.24 -11.41 31.58
C ALA A 207 2.26 -10.14 30.71
N GLY A 208 3.43 -9.50 30.57
CA GLY A 208 3.64 -8.40 29.61
C GLY A 208 3.41 -8.88 28.18
N ILE A 209 4.11 -9.93 27.76
CA ILE A 209 3.96 -10.55 26.43
C ILE A 209 2.50 -10.90 26.14
N ALA A 210 1.82 -11.60 27.07
CA ALA A 210 0.42 -11.96 26.88
C ALA A 210 -0.50 -10.73 26.73
N THR A 211 -0.22 -9.66 27.48
CA THR A 211 -0.98 -8.40 27.39
C THR A 211 -0.74 -7.70 26.06
N THR A 212 0.51 -7.62 25.61
CA THR A 212 0.90 -7.07 24.31
C THR A 212 0.20 -7.78 23.16
N VAL A 213 0.24 -9.11 23.14
CA VAL A 213 -0.42 -9.93 22.11
C VAL A 213 -1.92 -9.61 22.07
N MET A 214 -2.59 -9.58 23.22
CA MET A 214 -4.02 -9.30 23.26
C MET A 214 -4.36 -7.89 22.73
N ILE A 215 -3.68 -6.85 23.25
CA ILE A 215 -3.99 -5.46 22.90
C ILE A 215 -3.65 -5.19 21.43
N TYR A 216 -2.47 -5.62 20.98
CA TYR A 216 -2.02 -5.39 19.62
C TYR A 216 -2.93 -6.11 18.62
N CYS A 217 -3.17 -7.41 18.81
CA CYS A 217 -4.02 -8.17 17.90
C CYS A 217 -5.46 -7.64 17.90
N MET A 218 -6.05 -7.31 19.05
CA MET A 218 -7.40 -6.75 19.10
C MET A 218 -7.51 -5.43 18.33
N GLY A 219 -6.55 -4.51 18.54
CA GLY A 219 -6.55 -3.21 17.86
C GLY A 219 -6.40 -3.36 16.35
N ILE A 220 -5.41 -4.16 15.91
CA ILE A 220 -5.14 -4.37 14.48
C ILE A 220 -6.31 -5.08 13.81
N ILE A 221 -6.84 -6.17 14.40
CA ILE A 221 -7.99 -6.89 13.83
C ILE A 221 -9.19 -5.95 13.69
N LEU A 222 -9.48 -5.13 14.71
CA LEU A 222 -10.59 -4.19 14.66
C LEU A 222 -10.41 -3.18 13.52
N LEU A 223 -9.23 -2.56 13.41
CA LEU A 223 -8.89 -1.64 12.32
C LEU A 223 -9.04 -2.33 10.95
N SER A 224 -8.43 -3.52 10.76
CA SER A 224 -8.47 -4.24 9.48
C SER A 224 -9.88 -4.64 9.07
N VAL A 225 -10.68 -5.15 10.00
CA VAL A 225 -12.04 -5.62 9.71
C VAL A 225 -12.92 -4.45 9.28
N ILE A 226 -12.82 -3.31 9.94
CA ILE A 226 -13.59 -2.11 9.55
C ILE A 226 -13.12 -1.60 8.18
N CYS A 227 -11.81 -1.40 8.02
CA CYS A 227 -11.24 -0.84 6.80
C CYS A 227 -11.50 -1.72 5.58
N PHE A 228 -11.15 -3.01 5.61
CA PHE A 228 -11.36 -3.91 4.47
C PHE A 228 -12.83 -4.29 4.28
N GLY A 229 -13.63 -4.31 5.35
CA GLY A 229 -15.08 -4.49 5.22
C GLY A 229 -15.73 -3.36 4.42
N ILE A 230 -15.25 -2.13 4.61
CA ILE A 230 -15.75 -0.95 3.91
C ILE A 230 -15.10 -0.78 2.54
N MET A 231 -13.77 -0.76 2.44
CA MET A 231 -13.06 -0.44 1.19
C MET A 231 -12.98 -1.62 0.23
N GLY A 232 -13.10 -2.85 0.72
CA GLY A 232 -12.74 -4.06 -0.02
C GLY A 232 -11.26 -4.40 0.12
N ALA A 233 -10.89 -5.61 -0.34
CA ALA A 233 -9.54 -6.16 -0.27
C ALA A 233 -8.93 -6.42 -1.67
N SER A 234 -9.47 -5.77 -2.69
CA SER A 234 -8.97 -5.81 -4.07
C SER A 234 -7.48 -5.45 -4.13
N GLY A 235 -6.72 -6.12 -4.99
CA GLY A 235 -5.30 -5.80 -5.20
C GLY A 235 -4.35 -6.39 -4.16
N MET A 236 -4.82 -7.34 -3.34
CA MET A 236 -3.99 -8.02 -2.34
C MET A 236 -2.77 -8.71 -2.95
N ASP A 237 -2.94 -9.28 -4.14
CA ASP A 237 -1.90 -10.03 -4.86
C ASP A 237 -1.14 -9.17 -5.87
N THR A 238 -1.52 -7.90 -6.04
CA THR A 238 -0.82 -6.94 -6.91
C THR A 238 0.61 -6.76 -6.36
N PRO A 239 1.66 -6.88 -7.19
CA PRO A 239 3.04 -6.71 -6.77
C PRO A 239 3.29 -5.25 -6.39
N TYR A 240 4.07 -5.04 -5.32
CA TYR A 240 4.44 -3.70 -4.85
C TYR A 240 5.20 -2.88 -5.91
N GLN A 241 5.80 -3.57 -6.88
CA GLN A 241 6.43 -2.99 -8.06
C GLN A 241 5.49 -2.12 -8.91
N MET A 242 4.16 -2.28 -8.80
CA MET A 242 3.21 -1.37 -9.45
C MET A 242 3.36 0.07 -8.96
N TYR A 243 3.74 0.27 -7.69
CA TYR A 243 3.96 1.59 -7.10
C TYR A 243 5.44 1.98 -7.03
N GLN A 244 6.32 1.02 -6.70
CA GLN A 244 7.77 1.23 -6.73
C GLN A 244 8.43 0.21 -7.67
N ALA A 245 8.49 0.55 -8.97
CA ALA A 245 9.00 -0.32 -10.03
C ALA A 245 10.32 -1.01 -9.64
N TYR A 246 11.30 -0.26 -9.16
CA TYR A 246 12.63 -0.79 -8.83
C TYR A 246 12.79 -1.30 -7.39
N SER A 247 11.69 -1.59 -6.70
CA SER A 247 11.74 -2.17 -5.35
C SER A 247 12.30 -3.59 -5.36
N ILE A 248 13.33 -3.81 -4.53
CA ILE A 248 13.94 -5.14 -4.30
C ILE A 248 13.07 -6.06 -3.44
N TYR A 249 11.98 -5.53 -2.89
CA TYR A 249 11.03 -6.26 -2.07
C TYR A 249 9.98 -6.90 -2.97
N ILE A 250 10.21 -8.16 -3.32
CA ILE A 250 9.32 -8.93 -4.20
C ILE A 250 8.19 -9.48 -3.36
N MET A 251 7.17 -8.66 -3.20
CA MET A 251 6.02 -8.97 -2.38
C MET A 251 4.76 -8.33 -2.95
N SER A 252 3.62 -8.94 -2.64
CA SER A 252 2.32 -8.33 -2.92
C SER A 252 1.96 -7.28 -1.87
N TYR A 253 0.96 -6.45 -2.17
CA TYR A 253 0.42 -5.50 -1.19
C TYR A 253 -0.08 -6.16 0.10
N GLY A 254 -0.69 -7.35 -0.01
CA GLY A 254 -1.11 -8.13 1.16
C GLY A 254 0.07 -8.60 2.01
N GLN A 255 1.16 -9.02 1.37
CA GLN A 255 2.40 -9.41 2.05
C GLN A 255 3.09 -8.20 2.69
N TYR A 256 3.10 -7.05 2.01
CA TYR A 256 3.66 -5.81 2.57
C TYR A 256 2.87 -5.35 3.79
N TYR A 257 1.54 -5.37 3.72
CA TYR A 257 0.67 -5.13 4.87
C TYR A 257 0.98 -6.06 6.05
N LEU A 258 1.13 -7.37 5.79
CA LEU A 258 1.46 -8.34 6.83
C LEU A 258 2.84 -8.04 7.45
N LEU A 259 3.83 -7.69 6.64
CA LEU A 259 5.15 -7.29 7.12
C LEU A 259 5.06 -6.08 8.05
N THR A 260 4.29 -5.05 7.67
CA THR A 260 4.07 -3.84 8.49
C THR A 260 3.42 -4.20 9.84
N VAL A 261 2.42 -5.08 9.84
CA VAL A 261 1.79 -5.59 11.07
C VAL A 261 2.79 -6.36 11.94
N VAL A 262 3.63 -7.21 11.35
CA VAL A 262 4.65 -7.96 12.10
C VAL A 262 5.70 -7.02 12.71
N CYS A 263 6.16 -6.01 11.97
CA CYS A 263 7.07 -5.00 12.48
C CYS A 263 6.46 -4.21 13.65
N GLY A 264 5.20 -3.80 13.53
CA GLY A 264 4.46 -3.13 14.59
C GLY A 264 4.28 -4.00 15.83
N PHE A 265 4.03 -5.30 15.65
CA PHE A 265 3.94 -6.27 16.73
C PHE A 265 5.27 -6.42 17.46
N ILE A 266 6.38 -6.56 16.72
CA ILE A 266 7.72 -6.65 17.30
C ILE A 266 8.06 -5.38 18.09
N ALA A 267 7.76 -4.20 17.54
CA ALA A 267 7.96 -2.94 18.25
C ALA A 267 7.16 -2.88 19.56
N SER A 268 5.91 -3.34 19.55
CA SER A 268 5.07 -3.42 20.75
C SER A 268 5.59 -4.42 21.77
N MET A 269 6.19 -5.53 21.32
CA MET A 269 6.83 -6.52 22.17
C MET A 269 8.10 -5.99 22.83
N LEU A 270 8.89 -5.19 22.11
CA LEU A 270 10.10 -4.55 22.66
C LEU A 270 9.76 -3.42 23.64
N ALA A 271 8.59 -2.81 23.52
CA ALA A 271 8.11 -1.79 24.44
C ALA A 271 7.60 -2.34 25.79
N ALA A 272 7.25 -3.64 25.84
CA ALA A 272 6.60 -4.29 26.98
C ALA A 272 7.56 -4.73 28.09
#